data_AF-A0A419K9V0-F1
#
_entry.id   AF-A0A419K9V0-F1
#
_cell.length_a   1.000
_cell.length_b   1.000
_cell.length_c   1.000
_cell.angle_alpha   90.00
_cell.angle_beta   90.00
_cell.angle_gamma   90.00
#
_symmetry.space_group_name_H-M   'P 1'
#
loop_
_entity.id
_entity.type
_entity.pdbx_description
1 polymer ?
#
loop_
_entity_poly.entity_id
_entity_poly.type
_entity_poly.pdbx_seq_one_letter_code
_entity_poly.pdbx_strand_id
1 'polypeptide(L)'
;MRVERTSFPEAVKAVLSTLEKGEAFSVTHLSRETGLNRRTVEKVLSLLCEVQKSLQDKRLDIMKLNKTKIVQLKRSYGLLSLPENIQKLIVRAVYFPTPSREEELLVHLLLKEAWTPEKAIDLERTEIVEKLLKQGQLLESEGKFYLSDEGKIVAQGALKLYPELQKLFM
;
A
#
# COMPACT_ATOMS: atom_id res chain seq x y z
N MET A 1 -42.04 29.69 -6.92
CA MET A 1 -41.70 28.28 -7.21
C MET A 1 -42.06 27.44 -5.99
N ARG A 2 -42.85 26.37 -6.16
CA ARG A 2 -43.03 25.38 -5.09
C ARG A 2 -41.70 24.66 -4.94
N VAL A 3 -41.10 24.72 -3.75
CA VAL A 3 -39.97 23.87 -3.41
C VAL A 3 -40.52 22.46 -3.32
N GLU A 4 -40.20 21.62 -4.30
CA GLU A 4 -40.53 20.19 -4.23
C GLU A 4 -39.87 19.59 -2.98
N ARG A 5 -40.64 18.80 -2.24
CA ARG A 5 -40.14 18.14 -1.04
C ARG A 5 -39.22 17.00 -1.46
N THR A 6 -37.92 17.25 -1.49
CA THR A 6 -36.92 16.19 -1.64
C THR A 6 -36.90 15.32 -0.39
N SER A 7 -36.95 13.99 -0.56
CA SER A 7 -36.80 13.09 0.58
C SER A 7 -35.38 13.18 1.14
N PHE A 8 -35.22 12.94 2.43
CA PHE A 8 -33.91 12.99 3.06
C PHE A 8 -32.90 11.99 2.45
N PRO A 9 -33.27 10.74 2.10
CA PRO A 9 -32.37 9.83 1.39
C PRO A 9 -31.91 10.34 0.02
N GLU A 10 -32.79 11.01 -0.74
CA GLU A 10 -32.42 11.64 -2.01
C GLU A 10 -31.47 12.82 -1.79
N ALA A 11 -31.69 13.62 -0.74
CA ALA A 11 -30.79 14.69 -0.36
C ALA A 11 -29.38 14.16 0.00
N VAL A 12 -29.29 13.04 0.72
CA VAL A 12 -28.01 12.38 1.02
C VAL A 12 -27.30 11.94 -0.25
N LYS A 13 -28.01 11.28 -1.17
CA LYS A 13 -27.44 10.85 -2.45
C LYS A 13 -26.94 12.04 -3.29
N ALA A 14 -27.75 13.09 -3.40
CA ALA A 14 -27.39 14.28 -4.16
C ALA A 14 -26.13 14.97 -3.61
N VAL A 15 -26.03 15.11 -2.29
CA VAL A 15 -24.83 15.68 -1.65
C VAL A 15 -23.59 14.80 -1.90
N LEU A 16 -23.70 13.47 -1.74
CA LEU A 16 -22.58 12.55 -1.99
C LEU A 16 -22.11 12.60 -3.45
N SER A 17 -23.02 12.51 -4.42
CA SER A 17 -22.67 12.55 -5.84
C SER A 17 -22.06 13.89 -6.26
N THR A 18 -22.44 15.00 -5.64
CA THR A 18 -21.77 16.29 -5.87
C THR A 18 -20.36 16.32 -5.29
N LEU A 19 -20.17 15.77 -4.08
CA LEU A 19 -18.86 15.68 -3.44
C LEU A 19 -17.89 14.74 -4.19
N GLU A 20 -18.40 13.69 -4.83
CA GLU A 20 -17.60 12.76 -5.66
C GLU A 20 -16.90 13.45 -6.85
N LYS A 21 -17.31 14.67 -7.24
CA LYS A 21 -16.63 15.46 -8.26
C LYS A 21 -15.22 15.93 -7.84
N GLY A 22 -14.84 15.77 -6.57
CA GLY A 22 -13.45 15.96 -6.09
C GLY A 22 -13.03 17.40 -5.80
N GLU A 23 -13.94 18.37 -5.92
CA GLU A 23 -13.68 19.77 -5.57
C GLU A 23 -13.97 20.04 -4.08
N ALA A 24 -13.30 21.04 -3.50
CA ALA A 24 -13.64 21.52 -2.17
C ALA A 24 -14.88 22.43 -2.24
N PHE A 25 -15.96 22.06 -1.57
CA PHE A 25 -17.19 22.84 -1.55
C PHE A 25 -17.44 23.49 -0.18
N SER A 26 -17.85 24.76 -0.19
CA SER A 26 -18.54 25.34 0.98
C SER A 26 -19.98 24.84 1.06
N VAL A 27 -20.61 24.93 2.24
CA VAL A 27 -22.04 24.56 2.40
C VAL A 27 -22.94 25.35 1.45
N THR A 28 -22.64 26.64 1.22
CA THR A 28 -23.37 27.49 0.27
C THR A 28 -23.17 27.02 -1.17
N HIS A 29 -21.97 26.59 -1.52
CA HIS A 29 -21.67 26.04 -2.85
C HIS A 29 -22.41 24.72 -3.07
N LEU A 30 -22.37 23.78 -2.10
CA LEU A 30 -23.14 22.53 -2.15
C LEU A 30 -24.64 22.77 -2.28
N SER A 31 -25.19 23.74 -1.55
CA SER A 31 -26.61 24.10 -1.63
C SER A 31 -27.01 24.57 -3.03
N ARG A 32 -26.13 25.30 -3.73
CA ARG A 32 -26.35 25.72 -5.13
C ARG A 32 -26.25 24.53 -6.09
N GLU A 33 -25.18 23.75 -5.98
CA GLU A 33 -24.91 22.61 -6.87
C GLU A 33 -25.97 21.50 -6.76
N THR A 34 -26.48 21.26 -5.56
CA THR A 34 -27.50 20.22 -5.31
C THR A 34 -28.93 20.74 -5.43
N GLY A 35 -29.14 22.05 -5.51
CA GLY A 35 -30.47 22.68 -5.43
C GLY A 35 -31.16 22.53 -4.06
N LEU A 36 -30.47 22.01 -3.04
CA LEU A 36 -31.03 21.75 -1.71
C LEU A 36 -30.95 22.99 -0.82
N ASN A 37 -31.88 23.11 0.12
CA ASN A 37 -31.81 24.14 1.15
C ASN A 37 -30.56 23.96 2.03
N ARG A 38 -29.89 25.06 2.38
CA ARG A 38 -28.69 25.07 3.23
C ARG A 38 -28.84 24.24 4.51
N ARG A 39 -29.98 24.35 5.21
CA ARG A 39 -30.26 23.57 6.43
C ARG A 39 -30.32 22.07 6.17
N THR A 40 -30.80 21.65 4.99
CA THR A 40 -30.82 20.24 4.59
C THR A 40 -29.41 19.73 4.32
N VAL A 41 -28.59 20.53 3.62
CA VAL A 41 -27.18 20.20 3.37
C VAL A 41 -26.42 20.06 4.69
N GLU A 42 -26.59 20.99 5.62
CA GLU A 42 -25.98 20.91 6.97
C GLU A 42 -26.37 19.64 7.72
N LYS A 43 -27.67 19.28 7.71
CA LYS A 43 -28.15 18.04 8.36
C LYS A 43 -27.55 16.79 7.72
N VAL A 44 -27.47 16.75 6.39
CA VAL A 44 -26.86 15.64 5.65
C VAL A 44 -25.38 15.52 6.01
N LEU A 45 -24.62 16.61 5.97
CA LEU A 45 -23.19 16.61 6.32
C LEU A 45 -22.96 16.17 7.77
N SER A 46 -23.78 16.65 8.71
CA SER A 46 -23.72 16.23 10.12
C SER A 46 -23.92 14.73 10.26
N LEU A 47 -24.96 14.18 9.60
CA LEU A 47 -25.23 12.75 9.62
C LEU A 47 -24.08 11.95 8.99
N LEU A 48 -23.55 12.39 7.85
CA LEU A 48 -22.44 11.72 7.19
C LEU A 48 -21.19 11.68 8.09
N CYS A 49 -20.87 12.77 8.77
CA CYS A 49 -19.77 12.82 9.74
C CYS A 49 -19.98 11.85 10.92
N GLU A 50 -21.20 11.75 11.46
CA GLU A 50 -21.54 10.81 12.54
C GLU A 50 -21.46 9.35 12.08
N VAL A 51 -21.96 9.06 10.88
CA VAL A 51 -21.90 7.74 10.26
C VAL A 51 -20.45 7.35 9.98
N GLN A 52 -19.62 8.26 9.46
CA GLN A 52 -18.19 8.03 9.23
C GLN A 52 -17.46 7.68 10.53
N LYS A 53 -17.70 8.41 11.63
CA LYS A 53 -17.15 8.07 12.95
C LYS A 53 -17.58 6.67 13.40
N SER A 54 -18.83 6.31 13.18
CA SER A 54 -19.39 5.03 13.60
C SER A 54 -18.92 3.84 12.74
N LEU A 55 -18.55 4.10 11.49
CA LEU A 55 -18.11 3.10 10.50
C LEU A 55 -16.59 3.14 10.21
N GLN A 56 -15.82 3.91 10.97
CA GLN A 56 -14.39 4.12 10.72
C GLN A 56 -13.60 2.80 10.62
N ASP A 57 -13.91 1.83 11.48
CA ASP A 57 -13.30 0.50 11.53
C ASP A 57 -14.29 -0.61 11.12
N LYS A 58 -15.47 -0.25 10.60
CA LYS A 58 -16.59 -1.17 10.38
C LYS A 58 -17.24 -0.96 9.02
N ARG A 59 -17.59 -2.06 8.36
CA ARG A 59 -18.38 -2.08 7.14
C ARG A 59 -19.75 -2.63 7.44
N LEU A 60 -20.78 -1.93 6.98
CA LEU A 60 -22.14 -2.47 6.92
C LEU A 60 -22.20 -3.59 5.87
N ASP A 61 -22.56 -4.78 6.33
CA ASP A 61 -22.71 -5.98 5.50
C ASP A 61 -24.17 -6.41 5.53
N ILE A 62 -24.76 -6.57 4.35
CA ILE A 62 -26.15 -6.99 4.17
C ILE A 62 -26.14 -8.21 3.26
N MET A 63 -26.40 -9.38 3.84
CA MET A 63 -26.42 -10.65 3.11
C MET A 63 -27.82 -11.26 3.12
N LYS A 64 -28.21 -11.90 2.00
CA LYS A 64 -29.48 -12.63 1.89
C LYS A 64 -29.21 -14.12 2.07
N LEU A 65 -29.77 -14.71 3.12
CA LEU A 65 -29.72 -16.15 3.38
C LEU A 65 -31.15 -16.71 3.24
N ASN A 66 -31.42 -17.40 2.14
CA ASN A 66 -32.76 -17.87 1.76
C ASN A 66 -33.79 -16.71 1.69
N LYS A 67 -34.79 -16.73 2.58
CA LYS A 67 -35.84 -15.71 2.72
C LYS A 67 -35.48 -14.61 3.74
N THR A 68 -34.32 -14.71 4.40
CA THR A 68 -33.92 -13.82 5.49
C THR A 68 -32.82 -12.87 5.04
N LYS A 69 -32.91 -11.60 5.44
CA LYS A 69 -31.81 -10.63 5.32
C LYS A 69 -31.08 -10.56 6.65
N ILE A 70 -29.77 -10.78 6.63
CA ILE A 70 -28.88 -10.59 7.78
C ILE A 70 -28.16 -9.25 7.57
N VAL A 71 -28.20 -8.40 8.58
CA VAL A 71 -27.54 -7.08 8.61
C VAL A 71 -26.56 -7.06 9.77
N GLN A 72 -25.29 -6.77 9.50
CA GLN A 72 -24.24 -6.75 10.53
C GLN A 72 -23.17 -5.69 10.24
N LEU A 73 -22.42 -5.31 11.26
CA LEU A 73 -21.19 -4.54 11.13
C LEU A 73 -20.00 -5.51 11.20
N LYS A 74 -19.21 -5.62 10.14
CA LYS A 74 -17.95 -6.38 10.12
C LYS A 74 -16.78 -5.42 10.25
N ARG A 75 -15.67 -5.83 10.87
CA ARG A 75 -14.48 -4.98 10.90
C ARG A 75 -13.89 -4.79 9.49
N SER A 76 -13.59 -3.55 9.15
CA SER A 76 -12.91 -3.12 7.93
C SER A 76 -11.40 -3.09 8.18
N TYR A 77 -10.72 -4.23 8.27
CA TYR A 77 -9.26 -4.19 8.42
C TYR A 77 -8.63 -3.74 7.10
N GLY A 78 -8.19 -2.47 7.03
CA GLY A 78 -7.28 -2.01 5.98
C GLY A 78 -5.84 -2.41 6.31
N LEU A 79 -4.96 -2.54 5.32
CA LEU A 79 -3.55 -2.91 5.55
C LEU A 79 -2.91 -2.06 6.65
N LEU A 80 -3.11 -0.74 6.62
CA LEU A 80 -2.53 0.21 7.59
C LEU A 80 -3.08 0.08 9.03
N SER A 81 -4.16 -0.66 9.23
CA SER A 81 -4.73 -0.93 10.57
C SER A 81 -4.07 -2.10 11.30
N LEU A 82 -3.17 -2.82 10.62
CA LEU A 82 -2.46 -3.98 11.16
C LEU A 82 -1.13 -3.55 11.81
N PRO A 83 -0.56 -4.34 12.73
CA PRO A 83 0.81 -4.12 13.19
C PRO A 83 1.81 -4.11 12.03
N GLU A 84 2.84 -3.26 12.09
CA GLU A 84 3.79 -3.02 10.98
C GLU A 84 4.45 -4.32 10.45
N ASN A 85 4.75 -5.27 11.34
CA ASN A 85 5.28 -6.58 10.96
C ASN A 85 4.29 -7.39 10.11
N ILE A 86 2.99 -7.34 10.45
CA ILE A 86 1.93 -8.01 9.69
C ILE A 86 1.69 -7.29 8.35
N GLN A 87 1.76 -5.96 8.32
CA GLN A 87 1.68 -5.19 7.07
C GLN A 87 2.79 -5.60 6.11
N LYS A 88 4.04 -5.61 6.59
CA LYS A 88 5.22 -6.03 5.81
C LYS A 88 5.09 -7.46 5.28
N LEU A 89 4.59 -8.38 6.10
CA LEU A 89 4.33 -9.77 5.67
C LEU A 89 3.30 -9.84 4.54
N ILE A 90 2.20 -9.07 4.62
CA ILE A 90 1.17 -9.04 3.58
C ILE A 90 1.70 -8.40 2.30
N VAL A 91 2.39 -7.26 2.39
CA VAL A 91 3.01 -6.61 1.22
C VAL A 91 4.01 -7.55 0.55
N ARG A 92 4.86 -8.24 1.33
CA ARG A 92 5.77 -9.25 0.80
C ARG A 92 5.02 -10.37 0.09
N ALA A 93 4.05 -11.00 0.75
CA ALA A 93 3.32 -12.13 0.20
C ALA A 93 2.58 -11.80 -1.12
N VAL A 94 2.13 -10.55 -1.28
CA VAL A 94 1.35 -10.13 -2.45
C VAL A 94 2.22 -9.59 -3.58
N TYR A 95 3.24 -8.78 -3.26
CA TYR A 95 4.01 -8.02 -4.26
C TYR A 95 5.45 -8.51 -4.45
N PHE A 96 6.04 -9.14 -3.43
CA PHE A 96 7.44 -9.58 -3.43
C PHE A 96 7.55 -11.00 -2.84
N PRO A 97 6.86 -12.00 -3.44
CA PRO A 97 6.73 -13.32 -2.83
C PRO A 97 8.05 -14.10 -2.82
N THR A 98 8.99 -13.75 -3.71
CA THR A 98 10.29 -14.39 -3.87
C THR A 98 11.36 -13.34 -4.16
N PRO A 99 12.59 -13.51 -3.64
CA PRO A 99 13.71 -12.65 -4.00
C PRO A 99 14.00 -12.76 -5.50
N SER A 100 14.43 -11.65 -6.09
CA SER A 100 14.98 -11.62 -7.43
C SER A 100 16.40 -12.22 -7.46
N ARG A 101 16.85 -12.65 -8.64
CA ARG A 101 18.22 -13.14 -8.84
C ARG A 101 19.28 -12.09 -8.50
N GLU A 102 18.97 -10.80 -8.70
CA GLU A 102 19.83 -9.67 -8.31
C GLU A 102 19.99 -9.63 -6.79
N GLU A 103 18.88 -9.71 -6.04
CA GLU A 103 18.90 -9.73 -4.57
C GLU A 103 19.61 -10.97 -4.03
N GLU A 104 19.37 -12.15 -4.61
CA GLU A 104 20.08 -13.39 -4.27
C GLU A 104 21.60 -13.21 -4.38
N LEU A 105 22.08 -12.65 -5.50
CA LEU A 105 23.50 -12.45 -5.74
C LEU A 105 24.13 -11.44 -4.76
N LEU A 106 23.44 -10.31 -4.55
CA LEU A 106 23.90 -9.29 -3.61
C LEU A 106 23.96 -9.82 -2.18
N VAL A 107 22.95 -10.59 -1.75
CA VAL A 107 22.94 -11.23 -0.43
C VAL A 107 24.02 -12.30 -0.32
N HIS A 108 24.26 -13.08 -1.37
CA HIS A 108 25.36 -14.04 -1.40
C HIS A 108 26.72 -13.37 -1.15
N LEU A 109 27.02 -12.30 -1.90
CA LEU A 109 28.25 -11.52 -1.72
C LEU A 109 28.34 -10.87 -0.33
N LEU A 110 27.20 -10.41 0.21
CA LEU A 110 27.14 -9.84 1.56
C LEU A 110 27.53 -10.87 2.62
N LEU A 111 26.96 -12.08 2.55
CA LEU A 111 27.20 -13.17 3.50
C LEU A 111 28.61 -13.74 3.41
N LYS A 112 29.25 -13.65 2.24
CA LYS A 112 30.66 -14.00 2.05
C LYS A 112 31.63 -12.86 2.36
N GLU A 113 31.12 -11.73 2.86
CA GLU A 113 31.90 -10.54 3.21
C GLU A 113 32.72 -9.95 2.04
N ALA A 114 32.24 -10.12 0.80
CA ALA A 114 32.88 -9.61 -0.41
C ALA A 114 32.71 -8.10 -0.50
N TRP A 115 33.46 -7.34 0.30
CA TRP A 115 33.31 -5.90 0.50
C TRP A 115 34.53 -5.09 0.06
N THR A 116 35.62 -5.78 -0.21
CA THR A 116 36.91 -5.20 -0.61
C THR A 116 37.49 -6.03 -1.75
N PRO A 117 38.44 -5.47 -2.53
CA PRO A 117 39.12 -6.19 -3.60
C PRO A 117 39.73 -7.52 -3.14
N GLU A 118 40.27 -7.59 -1.92
CA GLU A 118 40.94 -8.78 -1.38
C GLU A 118 39.94 -9.91 -1.07
N LYS A 119 38.68 -9.54 -0.79
CA LYS A 119 37.57 -10.48 -0.54
C LYS A 119 36.67 -10.65 -1.77
N ALA A 120 37.08 -10.16 -2.94
CA ALA A 120 36.29 -10.28 -4.15
C ALA A 120 36.12 -11.74 -4.58
N ILE A 121 34.94 -12.06 -5.12
CA ILE A 121 34.53 -13.41 -5.49
C ILE A 121 34.52 -13.55 -7.00
N ASP A 122 34.93 -14.72 -7.48
CA ASP A 122 34.82 -15.09 -8.88
C ASP A 122 33.37 -15.39 -9.22
N LEU A 123 32.81 -14.66 -10.18
CA LEU A 123 31.44 -14.83 -10.66
C LEU A 123 31.44 -14.87 -12.18
N GLU A 124 30.57 -15.71 -12.75
CA GLU A 124 30.30 -15.66 -14.17
C GLU A 124 29.70 -14.30 -14.54
N ARG A 125 30.27 -13.66 -15.57
CA ARG A 125 29.86 -12.33 -16.05
C ARG A 125 28.57 -12.42 -16.87
N THR A 126 27.47 -12.58 -16.15
CA THR A 126 26.10 -12.65 -16.70
C THR A 126 25.49 -11.26 -16.90
N GLU A 127 24.34 -11.19 -17.59
CA GLU A 127 23.58 -9.93 -17.75
C GLU A 127 23.21 -9.27 -16.41
N ILE A 128 22.99 -10.07 -15.37
CA ILE A 128 22.70 -9.60 -14.02
C ILE A 128 23.91 -8.90 -13.42
N VAL A 129 25.10 -9.51 -13.53
CA VAL A 129 26.35 -8.91 -13.04
C VAL A 129 26.63 -7.60 -13.76
N GLU A 130 26.48 -7.58 -15.08
CA GLU A 130 26.61 -6.37 -15.90
C GLU A 130 25.65 -5.25 -15.48
N LYS A 131 24.40 -5.61 -15.21
CA LYS A 131 23.39 -4.66 -14.74
C LYS A 131 23.76 -4.07 -13.38
N LEU A 132 24.18 -4.90 -12.43
CA LEU A 132 24.56 -4.48 -11.08
C LEU A 132 25.83 -3.62 -11.06
N LEU A 133 26.78 -3.89 -11.97
CA LEU A 133 27.95 -3.02 -12.21
C LEU A 133 27.52 -1.64 -12.72
N LYS A 134 26.63 -1.60 -13.73
CA LYS A 134 26.10 -0.33 -14.28
C LYS A 134 25.32 0.48 -13.24
N GLN A 135 24.66 -0.20 -12.31
CA GLN A 135 23.94 0.42 -11.20
C GLN A 135 24.86 0.84 -10.04
N GLY A 136 26.15 0.53 -10.10
CA GLY A 136 27.11 0.87 -9.05
C GLY A 136 26.97 0.05 -7.77
N GLN A 137 26.25 -1.08 -7.81
CA GLN A 137 26.06 -1.98 -6.67
C GLN A 137 27.19 -3.01 -6.55
N LEU A 138 27.83 -3.34 -7.66
CA LEU A 138 29.05 -4.13 -7.72
C LEU A 138 30.24 -3.30 -8.16
N LEU A 139 31.42 -3.73 -7.73
CA LEU A 139 32.71 -3.25 -8.19
C LEU A 139 33.52 -4.45 -8.69
N GLU A 140 34.34 -4.22 -9.72
CA GLU A 140 35.20 -5.22 -10.33
C GLU A 140 36.67 -4.92 -9.99
N SER A 141 37.43 -5.95 -9.62
CA SER A 141 38.88 -5.89 -9.43
C SER A 141 39.50 -7.20 -9.88
N GLU A 142 40.45 -7.12 -10.82
CA GLU A 142 41.16 -8.28 -11.38
C GLU A 142 40.23 -9.40 -11.89
N GLY A 143 39.06 -9.02 -12.46
CA GLY A 143 38.05 -9.95 -12.97
C GLY A 143 37.16 -10.60 -11.91
N LYS A 144 37.32 -10.23 -10.63
CA LYS A 144 36.46 -10.64 -9.51
C LYS A 144 35.56 -9.49 -9.06
N PHE A 145 34.50 -9.84 -8.34
CA PHE A 145 33.45 -8.90 -7.97
C PHE A 145 33.24 -8.80 -6.47
N TYR A 146 32.96 -7.59 -6.00
CA TYR A 146 32.63 -7.30 -4.60
C TYR A 146 31.57 -6.20 -4.53
N LEU A 147 30.91 -6.08 -3.37
CA LEU A 147 29.87 -5.08 -3.14
C LEU A 147 30.48 -3.71 -2.94
N SER A 148 29.89 -2.72 -3.62
CA SER A 148 30.05 -1.31 -3.23
C SER A 148 29.31 -1.03 -1.91
N ASP A 149 29.46 0.18 -1.37
CA ASP A 149 28.69 0.59 -0.19
C ASP A 149 27.18 0.64 -0.46
N GLU A 150 26.78 1.03 -1.67
CA GLU A 150 25.38 0.98 -2.09
C GLU A 150 24.89 -0.48 -2.23
N GLY A 151 25.71 -1.35 -2.81
CA GLY A 151 25.43 -2.78 -2.90
C GLY A 151 25.22 -3.42 -1.52
N LYS A 152 26.01 -3.03 -0.52
CA LYS A 152 25.84 -3.50 0.87
C LYS A 152 24.51 -3.07 1.46
N ILE A 153 24.10 -1.81 1.26
CA ILE A 153 22.82 -1.28 1.77
C ILE A 153 21.65 -2.06 1.14
N VAL A 154 21.70 -2.26 -0.17
CA VAL A 154 20.65 -3.00 -0.90
C VAL A 154 20.62 -4.46 -0.44
N ALA A 155 21.77 -5.12 -0.34
CA ALA A 155 21.87 -6.50 0.14
C ALA A 155 21.33 -6.67 1.57
N GLN A 156 21.62 -5.73 2.48
CA GLN A 156 21.08 -5.74 3.83
C GLN A 156 19.56 -5.53 3.85
N GLY A 157 19.04 -4.66 2.97
CA GLY A 157 17.61 -4.47 2.76
C GLY A 157 16.93 -5.75 2.30
N ALA A 158 17.51 -6.41 1.29
CA ALA A 158 17.03 -7.68 0.76
C ALA A 158 17.07 -8.78 1.84
N LEU A 159 18.16 -8.91 2.60
CA LEU A 159 18.27 -9.92 3.66
C LEU A 159 17.25 -9.71 4.79
N LYS A 160 16.91 -8.45 5.12
CA LYS A 160 15.83 -8.14 6.07
C LYS A 160 14.45 -8.55 5.55
N LEU A 161 14.25 -8.47 4.24
CA LEU A 161 13.00 -8.84 3.58
C LEU A 161 12.86 -10.37 3.40
N TYR A 162 13.99 -11.04 3.12
CA TYR A 162 14.11 -12.46 2.83
C TYR A 162 15.15 -13.14 3.75
N PRO A 163 14.87 -13.26 5.07
CA PRO A 163 15.80 -13.87 6.02
C PRO A 163 16.11 -15.35 5.71
N GLU A 164 15.24 -16.02 4.96
CA GLU A 164 15.47 -17.38 4.43
C GLU A 164 16.73 -17.50 3.57
N LEU A 165 17.17 -16.41 2.89
CA LEU A 165 18.40 -16.41 2.10
C LEU A 165 19.65 -16.69 2.95
N GLN A 166 19.60 -16.36 4.25
CA GLN A 166 20.70 -16.65 5.16
C GLN A 166 20.98 -18.16 5.26
N LYS A 167 19.93 -18.98 5.27
CA LYS A 167 20.07 -20.45 5.34
C LYS A 167 20.48 -21.08 4.01
N LEU A 168 20.26 -20.38 2.89
CA LEU A 168 20.56 -20.89 1.56
C LEU A 168 22.06 -20.76 1.24
N PHE A 169 22.73 -19.76 1.82
CA PHE A 169 24.10 -19.39 1.46
C PHE A 169 25.14 -19.52 2.60
N MET A 170 24.69 -19.81 3.84
CA MET A 170 25.55 -20.28 4.94
C MET A 170 25.73 -21.80 4.86
#